data_AF-A0A849WJX7-F1
#
_entry.id   AF-A0A849WJX7-F1
#
_cell.length_a   1.000
_cell.length_b   1.000
_cell.length_c   1.000
_cell.angle_alpha   90.00
_cell.angle_beta   90.00
_cell.angle_gamma   90.00
#
_symmetry.space_group_name_H-M   'P 1'
#
loop_
_entity.id
_entity.type
_entity.pdbx_description
1 polymer ?
#
loop_
_entity_poly.entity_id
_entity_poly.type
_entity_poly.pdbx_seq_one_letter_code
_entity_poly.pdbx_strand_id
1 'polypeptide(L)'
;MKFQKLIIVLFVLSLASIVIVSVPKLKRAVKESLLDDKRVILGKVQGSVIADGPSFVILKIKQRDEIFVEIYREEDKSEALNFLQKLEVSEKNEGSFTFHGELTNLAFADIDEDGYKEILVPVFNSDMTARLYTFKFNSASNLFDVFSSK
;
A
#
# COMPACT_ATOMS: atom_id res chain seq x y z
N MET A 1 -39.39 -27.59 19.25
CA MET A 1 -37.99 -27.85 19.67
C MET A 1 -36.93 -27.02 18.95
N LYS A 2 -36.95 -26.84 17.61
CA LYS A 2 -35.95 -26.03 16.89
C LYS A 2 -35.96 -24.53 17.27
N PHE A 3 -37.14 -23.95 17.47
CA PHE A 3 -37.30 -22.53 17.78
C PHE A 3 -36.76 -22.16 19.18
N GLN A 4 -37.00 -23.00 20.17
CA GLN A 4 -36.49 -22.82 21.53
C GLN A 4 -34.95 -22.89 21.57
N LYS A 5 -34.34 -23.80 20.79
CA LYS A 5 -32.89 -23.87 20.64
C LYS A 5 -32.31 -22.60 19.99
N LEU A 6 -32.99 -22.04 18.99
CA LEU A 6 -32.58 -20.79 18.34
C LEU A 6 -32.59 -19.60 19.32
N ILE A 7 -33.64 -19.48 20.14
CA ILE A 7 -33.76 -18.42 21.15
C ILE A 7 -32.63 -18.53 22.19
N ILE A 8 -32.33 -19.74 22.66
CA ILE A 8 -31.24 -19.95 23.62
C ILE A 8 -29.88 -19.55 23.01
N VAL A 9 -29.63 -19.88 21.75
CA VAL A 9 -28.39 -19.50 21.06
C VAL A 9 -28.26 -17.98 20.92
N LEU A 10 -29.34 -17.29 20.51
CA LEU A 10 -29.36 -15.83 20.40
C LEU A 10 -29.17 -15.15 21.76
N PHE A 11 -29.77 -15.71 22.81
CA PHE A 11 -29.61 -15.20 24.18
C PHE A 11 -28.16 -15.30 24.64
N VAL A 12 -27.51 -16.45 24.44
CA VAL A 12 -26.09 -16.65 24.78
C VAL A 12 -25.18 -15.70 23.98
N LEU A 13 -25.44 -15.51 22.68
CA LEU A 13 -24.72 -14.54 21.84
C LEU A 13 -24.85 -13.10 22.36
N SER A 14 -26.05 -12.71 22.80
CA SER A 14 -26.28 -11.37 23.37
C SER A 14 -25.57 -11.18 24.71
N LEU A 15 -25.52 -12.22 25.55
CA LEU A 15 -24.80 -12.18 26.81
C LEU A 15 -23.28 -12.06 26.58
N ALA A 16 -22.76 -12.82 25.61
CA ALA A 16 -21.36 -12.76 25.22
C ALA A 16 -20.96 -11.38 24.66
N SER A 17 -21.81 -10.75 23.84
CA SER A 17 -21.53 -9.41 23.30
C SER A 17 -21.48 -8.33 24.39
N ILE A 18 -22.36 -8.40 25.39
CA ILE A 18 -22.33 -7.50 26.56
C ILE A 18 -20.99 -7.63 27.30
N VAL A 19 -20.55 -8.86 27.57
CA VAL A 19 -19.26 -9.11 28.27
C VAL A 19 -18.08 -8.55 27.46
N ILE A 20 -18.07 -8.77 26.14
CA ILE A 20 -17.01 -8.25 25.26
C ILE A 20 -16.96 -6.72 25.30
N VAL A 21 -18.12 -6.03 25.28
CA VAL A 21 -18.19 -4.57 25.31
C VAL A 21 -17.80 -4.00 26.68
N SER A 22 -18.17 -4.66 27.76
CA SER A 22 -17.90 -4.21 29.14
C SER A 22 -16.45 -4.38 29.58
N VAL A 23 -15.71 -5.35 29.02
CA VAL A 23 -14.32 -5.60 29.39
C VAL A 23 -13.38 -4.88 28.41
N PRO A 24 -12.67 -3.82 28.82
CA PRO A 24 -11.85 -3.01 27.92
C PRO A 24 -10.77 -3.81 27.18
N LYS A 25 -10.21 -4.85 27.83
CA LYS A 25 -9.21 -5.75 27.23
C LYS A 25 -9.81 -6.60 26.09
N LEU A 26 -10.99 -7.18 26.30
CA LEU A 26 -11.68 -7.98 25.28
C LEU A 26 -12.15 -7.09 24.13
N LYS A 27 -12.73 -5.92 24.44
CA LYS A 27 -13.09 -4.90 23.44
C LYS A 27 -11.91 -4.51 22.57
N ARG A 28 -10.72 -4.29 23.15
CA ARG A 28 -9.49 -3.98 22.41
C ARG A 28 -9.05 -5.15 21.54
N ALA A 29 -8.96 -6.36 22.08
CA ALA A 29 -8.58 -7.54 21.30
C ALA A 29 -9.51 -7.82 20.11
N VAL A 30 -10.83 -7.68 20.31
CA VAL A 30 -11.82 -7.81 19.22
C VAL A 30 -11.66 -6.68 18.20
N LYS A 31 -11.44 -5.45 18.66
CA LYS A 31 -11.21 -4.29 17.77
C LYS A 31 -9.91 -4.44 16.97
N GLU A 32 -8.83 -4.87 17.60
CA GLU A 32 -7.52 -5.07 16.97
C GLU A 32 -7.55 -6.25 15.98
N SER A 33 -8.25 -7.34 16.32
CA SER A 33 -8.40 -8.49 15.40
C SER A 33 -9.36 -8.22 14.23
N LEU A 34 -10.35 -7.35 14.39
CA LEU A 34 -11.32 -7.00 13.33
C LEU A 34 -10.92 -5.77 12.52
N LEU A 35 -10.06 -4.90 13.07
CA LEU A 35 -9.60 -3.65 12.45
C LEU A 35 -8.08 -3.63 12.34
N ASP A 36 -7.43 -4.75 12.01
CA ASP A 36 -5.99 -4.78 11.69
C ASP A 36 -5.75 -4.11 10.33
N ASP A 37 -6.12 -2.83 10.26
CA ASP A 37 -5.93 -1.90 9.16
C ASP A 37 -4.57 -1.22 9.27
N LYS A 38 -3.59 -1.97 9.80
CA LYS A 38 -2.27 -1.44 10.09
C LYS A 38 -1.58 -1.14 8.77
N ARG A 39 -1.45 0.16 8.48
CA ARG A 39 -0.66 0.68 7.37
C ARG A 39 0.82 0.47 7.65
N VAL A 40 1.52 -0.25 6.77
CA VAL A 40 2.95 -0.51 6.83
C VAL A 40 3.61 0.08 5.59
N ILE A 41 4.63 0.94 5.77
CA ILE A 41 5.45 1.43 4.67
C ILE A 41 6.50 0.36 4.36
N LEU A 42 6.41 -0.22 3.18
CA LEU A 42 7.32 -1.25 2.69
C LEU A 42 8.56 -0.65 2.03
N GLY A 43 8.44 0.54 1.45
CA GLY A 43 9.54 1.24 0.82
C GLY A 43 9.25 2.72 0.67
N LYS A 44 10.32 3.54 0.68
CA LYS A 44 10.28 4.98 0.43
C LYS A 44 11.41 5.34 -0.51
N VAL A 45 11.10 6.10 -1.54
CA VAL A 45 12.08 6.75 -2.42
C VAL A 45 11.70 8.22 -2.59
N GLN A 46 12.70 9.07 -2.80
CA GLN A 46 12.50 10.50 -3.00
C GLN A 46 13.43 10.99 -4.10
N GLY A 47 12.95 11.94 -4.90
CA GLY A 47 13.77 12.68 -5.84
C GLY A 47 12.98 13.35 -6.94
N SER A 48 13.69 14.09 -7.78
CA SER A 48 13.11 14.74 -8.96
C SER A 48 12.97 13.76 -10.12
N VAL A 49 11.87 13.89 -10.86
CA VAL A 49 11.58 13.07 -12.05
C VAL A 49 12.56 13.30 -13.18
N ILE A 50 13.04 14.55 -13.32
CA ILE A 50 14.12 15.02 -14.20
C ILE A 50 15.02 15.94 -13.37
N ALA A 51 16.22 16.32 -13.86
CA ALA A 51 17.20 17.09 -13.09
C ALA A 51 16.66 18.39 -12.45
N ASP A 52 15.91 19.18 -13.21
CA ASP A 52 15.28 20.44 -12.75
C ASP A 52 13.74 20.32 -12.66
N GLY A 53 13.24 19.11 -12.43
CA GLY A 53 11.82 18.79 -12.42
C GLY A 53 11.20 18.77 -11.03
N PRO A 54 9.86 18.54 -10.96
CA PRO A 54 9.19 18.38 -9.68
C PRO A 54 9.79 17.22 -8.89
N SER A 55 9.97 17.44 -7.59
CA SER A 55 10.40 16.43 -6.61
C SER A 55 9.20 15.67 -6.06
N PHE A 56 9.35 14.36 -5.96
CA PHE A 56 8.33 13.46 -5.43
C PHE A 56 8.85 12.63 -4.26
N VAL A 57 7.97 12.37 -3.30
CA VAL A 57 8.13 11.31 -2.30
C VAL A 57 7.17 10.19 -2.67
N ILE A 58 7.71 9.00 -2.88
CA ILE A 58 6.96 7.84 -3.33
C ILE A 58 7.04 6.76 -2.26
N LEU A 59 5.90 6.26 -1.82
CA LEU A 59 5.76 5.26 -0.77
C LEU A 59 5.09 4.01 -1.32
N LYS A 60 5.71 2.85 -1.14
CA LYS A 60 5.05 1.56 -1.30
C LYS A 60 4.47 1.16 0.05
N ILE A 61 3.18 0.86 0.08
CA ILE A 61 2.43 0.64 1.32
C ILE A 61 1.71 -0.69 1.23
N LYS A 62 1.72 -1.42 2.35
CA LYS A 62 0.83 -2.54 2.60
C LYS A 62 -0.20 -2.14 3.65
N GLN A 63 -1.46 -2.35 3.34
CA GLN A 63 -2.56 -2.11 4.27
C GLN A 63 -3.59 -3.22 4.08
N ARG A 64 -3.89 -3.96 5.15
CA ARG A 64 -4.68 -5.20 5.08
C ARG A 64 -4.05 -6.15 4.06
N ASP A 65 -4.82 -6.51 3.04
CA ASP A 65 -4.48 -7.41 1.94
C ASP A 65 -4.09 -6.66 0.66
N GLU A 66 -3.95 -5.34 0.70
CA GLU A 66 -3.66 -4.51 -0.46
C GLU A 66 -2.23 -3.99 -0.41
N ILE A 67 -1.59 -3.98 -1.58
CA ILE A 67 -0.33 -3.25 -1.82
C ILE A 67 -0.65 -2.12 -2.80
N PHE A 68 -0.18 -0.92 -2.51
CA PHE A 68 -0.34 0.23 -3.39
C PHE A 68 0.83 1.20 -3.24
N VAL A 69 0.90 2.15 -4.17
CA VAL A 69 1.87 3.25 -4.12
C VAL A 69 1.14 4.55 -3.87
N GLU A 70 1.62 5.33 -2.90
CA GLU A 70 1.22 6.73 -2.73
C GLU A 70 2.34 7.64 -3.20
N ILE A 71 1.97 8.67 -3.96
CA ILE A 71 2.88 9.65 -4.52
C ILE A 71 2.52 11.01 -3.94
N TYR A 72 3.52 11.68 -3.41
CA TYR A 72 3.43 13.02 -2.88
C TYR A 72 4.35 13.94 -3.66
N ARG A 73 3.90 15.16 -3.94
CA ARG A 73 4.74 16.23 -4.46
C ARG A 73 5.32 17.02 -3.30
N GLU A 74 6.62 17.29 -3.38
CA GLU A 74 7.31 18.20 -2.49
C GLU A 74 7.19 19.64 -3.03
N GLU A 75 6.82 20.60 -2.18
CA GLU A 75 6.78 22.01 -2.56
C GLU A 75 8.15 22.66 -2.40
N ASP A 76 8.57 23.49 -3.37
CA ASP A 76 9.94 24.03 -3.48
C ASP A 76 10.44 24.90 -2.31
N LYS A 77 9.67 25.11 -1.24
CA LYS A 77 10.05 25.93 -0.06
C LYS A 77 9.48 25.43 1.27
N SER A 78 8.85 24.26 1.29
CA SER A 78 8.20 23.72 2.48
C SER A 78 8.45 22.22 2.55
N GLU A 79 8.75 21.68 3.74
CA GLU A 79 8.75 20.22 3.96
C GLU A 79 7.32 19.63 3.89
N ALA A 80 6.32 20.43 3.49
CA ALA A 80 4.96 19.98 3.27
C ALA A 80 4.89 19.03 2.06
N LEU A 81 4.35 17.84 2.30
CA LEU A 81 4.07 16.84 1.28
C LEU A 81 2.62 16.96 0.83
N ASN A 82 2.41 17.29 -0.44
CA ASN A 82 1.08 17.30 -1.04
C ASN A 82 0.79 15.95 -1.67
N PHE A 83 -0.23 15.25 -1.16
CA PHE A 83 -0.68 14.00 -1.78
C PHE A 83 -1.13 14.26 -3.21
N LEU A 84 -0.61 13.47 -4.15
CA LEU A 84 -0.87 13.62 -5.57
C LEU A 84 -1.74 12.48 -6.11
N GLN A 85 -1.33 11.23 -5.85
CA GLN A 85 -1.95 10.07 -6.47
C GLN A 85 -1.75 8.81 -5.62
N LYS A 86 -2.74 7.90 -5.68
CA LYS A 86 -2.62 6.52 -5.23
C LYS A 86 -2.69 5.61 -6.47
N LEU A 87 -1.72 4.73 -6.61
CA LEU A 87 -1.65 3.72 -7.67
C LEU A 87 -1.86 2.34 -7.06
N GLU A 88 -2.87 1.62 -7.55
CA GLU A 88 -3.17 0.28 -7.08
C GLU A 88 -2.24 -0.76 -7.73
N VAL A 89 -1.81 -1.74 -6.94
CA VAL A 89 -1.12 -2.94 -7.41
C VAL A 89 -2.03 -4.12 -7.11
N SER A 90 -2.30 -4.94 -8.12
CA SER A 90 -3.33 -5.99 -8.00
C SER A 90 -2.90 -7.15 -7.09
N GLU A 91 -1.60 -7.35 -6.96
CA GLU A 91 -0.98 -8.40 -6.18
C GLU A 91 -0.86 -8.04 -4.70
N LYS A 92 -1.07 -9.06 -3.86
CA LYS A 92 -1.08 -8.92 -2.40
C LYS A 92 0.26 -9.29 -1.75
N ASN A 93 1.11 -9.98 -2.50
CA ASN A 93 2.38 -10.49 -2.02
C ASN A 93 3.50 -9.51 -2.37
N GLU A 94 4.22 -9.06 -1.34
CA GLU A 94 5.32 -8.14 -1.49
C GLU A 94 6.50 -8.81 -2.19
N GLY A 95 7.08 -8.12 -3.17
CA GLY A 95 8.36 -8.49 -3.77
C GLY A 95 9.47 -7.54 -3.39
N SER A 96 10.70 -8.02 -3.60
CA SER A 96 11.95 -7.27 -3.56
C SER A 96 12.83 -7.73 -4.73
N PHE A 97 13.74 -6.86 -5.18
CA PHE A 97 14.67 -7.15 -6.27
C PHE A 97 16.00 -6.44 -6.03
N THR A 98 17.05 -6.93 -6.67
CA THR A 98 18.36 -6.25 -6.64
C THR A 98 18.38 -5.15 -7.68
N PHE A 99 18.58 -3.91 -7.24
CA PHE A 99 18.72 -2.73 -8.09
C PHE A 99 20.04 -2.03 -7.74
N HIS A 100 20.92 -1.86 -8.73
CA HIS A 100 22.27 -1.31 -8.55
C HIS A 100 23.09 -1.99 -7.43
N GLY A 101 22.94 -3.30 -7.27
CA GLY A 101 23.66 -4.09 -6.26
C GLY A 101 23.00 -4.15 -4.87
N GLU A 102 21.94 -3.37 -4.65
CA GLU A 102 21.22 -3.30 -3.38
C GLU A 102 19.85 -3.98 -3.47
N LEU A 103 19.43 -4.68 -2.41
CA LEU A 103 18.10 -5.26 -2.34
C LEU A 103 17.09 -4.14 -1.99
N THR A 104 16.09 -3.93 -2.85
CA THR A 104 15.07 -2.91 -2.64
C THR A 104 13.67 -3.41 -2.96
N ASN A 105 12.67 -2.79 -2.32
CA ASN A 105 11.26 -3.10 -2.48
C ASN A 105 10.52 -2.03 -3.30
N LEU A 106 11.24 -0.96 -3.67
CA LEU A 106 10.77 0.20 -4.44
C LEU A 106 11.97 0.93 -5.05
N ALA A 107 11.90 1.31 -6.33
CA ALA A 107 12.92 2.16 -6.96
C ALA A 107 12.30 3.30 -7.76
N PHE A 108 13.06 4.37 -7.94
CA PHE A 108 12.68 5.53 -8.76
C PHE A 108 13.87 5.92 -9.65
N ALA A 109 13.82 5.49 -10.91
CA ALA A 109 14.95 5.55 -11.84
C ALA A 109 14.47 5.57 -13.29
N ASP A 110 15.27 6.19 -14.16
CA ASP A 110 15.07 6.19 -15.60
C ASP A 110 15.56 4.84 -16.15
N ILE A 111 14.63 3.98 -16.55
CA ILE A 111 14.93 2.63 -17.03
C ILE A 111 14.90 2.50 -18.55
N ASP A 112 14.22 3.42 -19.25
CA ASP A 112 14.11 3.40 -20.71
C ASP A 112 14.90 4.51 -21.40
N GLU A 113 15.69 5.25 -20.61
CA GLU A 113 16.64 6.27 -21.04
C GLU A 113 15.98 7.46 -21.78
N ASP A 114 14.72 7.75 -21.45
CA ASP A 114 13.98 8.88 -22.02
C ASP A 114 14.14 10.18 -21.23
N GLY A 115 14.86 10.14 -20.11
CA GLY A 115 15.15 11.26 -19.22
C GLY A 115 14.14 11.43 -18.09
N TYR A 116 13.00 10.74 -18.11
CA TYR A 116 12.03 10.71 -17.02
C TYR A 116 12.24 9.46 -16.18
N LYS A 117 12.19 9.59 -14.86
CA LYS A 117 12.26 8.42 -13.98
C LYS A 117 10.93 7.69 -13.87
N GLU A 118 10.98 6.37 -13.93
CA GLU A 118 9.88 5.47 -13.62
C GLU A 118 9.89 5.02 -12.16
N ILE A 119 8.71 4.67 -11.66
CA ILE A 119 8.54 4.00 -10.36
C ILE A 119 8.50 2.50 -10.60
N LEU A 120 9.38 1.75 -9.94
CA LEU A 120 9.49 0.30 -10.05
C LEU A 120 9.00 -0.37 -8.77
N VAL A 121 7.97 -1.21 -8.89
CA VAL A 121 7.31 -1.86 -7.75
C VAL A 121 7.29 -3.38 -7.92
N PRO A 122 8.23 -4.10 -7.28
CA PRO A 122 8.26 -5.56 -7.30
C PRO A 122 7.12 -6.15 -6.44
N VAL A 123 6.43 -7.14 -6.97
CA VAL A 123 5.41 -7.94 -6.28
C VAL A 123 5.49 -9.41 -6.70
N PHE A 124 4.82 -10.30 -5.98
CA PHE A 124 4.62 -11.68 -6.43
C PHE A 124 3.15 -11.93 -6.72
N ASN A 125 2.85 -12.68 -7.78
CA ASN A 125 1.48 -13.15 -8.00
C ASN A 125 1.10 -14.27 -7.00
N SER A 126 -0.10 -14.83 -7.14
CA SER A 126 -0.57 -15.93 -6.28
C SER A 126 0.30 -17.18 -6.36
N ASP A 127 0.98 -17.37 -7.49
CA ASP A 127 1.83 -18.54 -7.78
C ASP A 127 3.30 -18.29 -7.40
N MET A 128 3.56 -17.22 -6.62
CA MET A 128 4.91 -16.79 -6.21
C MET A 128 5.85 -16.47 -7.38
N THR A 129 5.29 -16.18 -8.56
CA THR A 129 6.04 -15.68 -9.71
C THR A 129 6.27 -14.19 -9.56
N ALA A 130 7.52 -13.76 -9.72
CA ALA A 130 7.89 -12.35 -9.62
C ALA A 130 7.22 -11.53 -10.72
N ARG A 131 6.70 -10.37 -10.32
CA ARG A 131 6.17 -9.34 -11.22
C ARG A 131 6.77 -8.00 -10.87
N LEU A 132 6.97 -7.16 -11.87
CA LEU A 132 7.43 -5.79 -11.73
C LEU A 132 6.41 -4.84 -12.36
N TYR A 133 5.81 -3.99 -11.52
CA TYR A 133 5.01 -2.88 -11.98
C TYR A 133 5.93 -1.69 -12.26
N THR A 134 5.78 -1.13 -13.46
CA THR A 134 6.47 0.09 -13.89
C THR A 134 5.40 1.16 -14.09
N PHE A 135 5.54 2.27 -13.37
CA PHE A 135 4.70 3.45 -13.57
C PHE A 135 5.53 4.58 -14.16
N LYS A 136 5.06 5.14 -15.28
CA LYS A 136 5.77 6.15 -16.04
C LYS A 136 5.15 7.52 -15.82
N PHE A 137 6.00 8.53 -15.73
CA PHE A 137 5.55 9.90 -15.58
C PHE A 137 4.94 10.43 -16.88
N ASN A 138 3.75 11.02 -16.76
CA ASN A 138 3.07 11.69 -17.85
C ASN A 138 3.18 13.20 -17.65
N SER A 139 4.01 13.84 -18.48
CA SER A 139 4.29 15.28 -18.38
C SER A 139 3.08 16.18 -18.67
N ALA A 140 2.08 15.71 -19.42
CA ALA A 140 0.88 16.47 -19.70
C ALA A 140 -0.05 16.57 -18.48
N SER A 141 -0.21 15.46 -17.74
CA SER A 141 -1.04 15.40 -16.53
C SER A 141 -0.26 15.69 -15.24
N ASN A 142 1.07 15.60 -15.28
CA ASN A 142 1.96 15.57 -14.13
C ASN A 142 1.62 14.44 -13.12
N LEU A 143 1.11 13.32 -13.63
CA LEU A 143 0.76 12.12 -12.88
C LEU A 143 1.57 10.92 -13.38
N PHE A 144 1.42 9.78 -12.73
CA PHE A 144 2.03 8.53 -13.14
C PHE A 144 0.98 7.57 -13.69
N ASP A 145 1.28 6.96 -14.83
CA ASP A 145 0.41 6.00 -15.52
C ASP A 145 1.08 4.62 -15.54
N VAL A 146 0.27 3.55 -15.59
CA VAL A 146 0.79 2.18 -15.73
C VAL A 146 1.48 2.06 -17.09
N PHE A 147 2.77 1.76 -17.09
CA PHE A 147 3.55 1.53 -18.30
C PHE A 147 3.62 0.04 -18.65
N SER A 148 3.90 -0.79 -17.65
CA SER A 148 3.97 -2.24 -17.81
C SER A 148 3.74 -2.96 -16.48
N SER A 149 3.13 -4.14 -16.53
CA SER A 149 3.16 -5.14 -15.45
C SER A 149 3.55 -6.48 -16.07
N LYS A 150 4.78 -6.93 -15.80
CA LYS A 150 5.30 -8.22 -16.29
C LYS A 150 5.74 -9.07 -15.13
#